data_AF-A0A8D9MBF5-F1
#
_entry.id   AF-A0A8D9MBF5-F1
#
_cell.length_a   1.000
_cell.length_b   1.000
_cell.length_c   1.000
_cell.angle_alpha   90.00
_cell.angle_beta   90.00
_cell.angle_gamma   90.00
#
_symmetry.space_group_name_H-M   'P 1'
#
loop_
_entity.id
_entity.type
_entity.pdbx_description
1 polymer ?
#
loop_
_entity_poly.entity_id
_entity_poly.type
_entity_poly.pdbx_seq_one_letter_code
_entity_poly.pdbx_strand_id
1 'polypeptide(L)'
;MWLLDVENTFEAEGCRINPDWTRTVSSIRSNRLSKLDTQLVKMAFQASIYWSWRERNGRRHLHPPHTAMYIARTVHREMQNRLIAMQVGNGDGATNE
;
A
#
# COMPACT_ATOMS: atom_id res chain seq x y z
N MET A 1 -21.71 -11.34 4.42
CA MET A 1 -20.64 -12.12 5.08
C MET A 1 -19.26 -11.68 4.58
N TRP A 2 -18.96 -10.38 4.64
CA TRP A 2 -17.64 -9.82 4.27
C TRP A 2 -17.15 -8.76 5.27
N LEU A 3 -17.99 -8.40 6.25
CA LEU A 3 -17.68 -7.37 7.24
C LEU A 3 -17.35 -7.93 8.63
N LEU A 4 -17.81 -9.14 8.98
CA LEU A 4 -17.54 -9.75 10.28
C LEU A 4 -16.13 -10.36 10.40
N ASP A 5 -15.44 -10.56 9.27
CA ASP A 5 -14.12 -11.21 9.27
C ASP A 5 -12.96 -10.22 9.35
N VAL A 6 -13.22 -8.95 9.02
CA VAL A 6 -12.22 -7.86 9.11
C VAL A 6 -11.94 -7.50 10.56
N GLU A 7 -12.98 -7.45 11.40
CA GLU A 7 -12.82 -7.06 12.81
C GLU A 7 -12.27 -8.21 13.66
N ASN A 8 -12.73 -9.45 13.40
CA ASN A 8 -12.35 -10.63 14.17
C ASN A 8 -10.90 -11.12 13.88
N THR A 9 -10.30 -10.74 12.75
CA THR A 9 -8.91 -11.12 12.42
C THR A 9 -7.84 -10.16 12.95
N PHE A 10 -8.21 -9.01 13.50
CA PHE A 10 -7.26 -8.10 14.15
C PHE A 10 -6.99 -8.48 15.62
N GLU A 11 -7.89 -9.21 16.29
CA GLU A 11 -7.76 -9.54 17.72
C GLU A 11 -7.11 -10.90 18.00
N ALA A 12 -7.10 -11.83 17.05
CA ALA A 12 -6.83 -13.25 17.35
C ALA A 12 -5.36 -13.70 17.39
N GLU A 13 -4.35 -12.86 17.14
CA GLU A 13 -2.94 -13.30 17.17
C GLU A 13 -2.05 -12.40 18.03
N GLY A 14 -1.75 -12.91 19.23
CA GLY A 14 -0.88 -12.32 20.23
C GLY A 14 0.60 -12.24 19.87
N CYS A 15 0.94 -11.52 18.79
CA CYS A 15 2.29 -10.99 18.61
C CYS A 15 2.24 -9.52 18.19
N ARG A 16 2.48 -8.67 19.19
CA ARG A 16 2.35 -7.22 19.18
C ARG A 16 3.44 -6.55 18.32
N ILE A 17 3.22 -6.51 17.01
CA ILE A 17 3.66 -5.37 16.20
C ILE A 17 2.40 -4.87 15.50
N ASN A 18 1.57 -4.15 16.26
CA ASN A 18 0.56 -3.29 15.67
C ASN A 18 1.28 -1.97 15.35
N PRO A 19 1.72 -1.73 14.10
CA PRO A 19 2.23 -0.41 13.76
C PRO A 19 1.12 0.60 14.03
N ASP A 20 1.46 1.68 14.73
CA ASP A 20 0.51 2.76 15.01
C ASP A 20 0.18 3.49 13.69
N TRP A 21 -0.82 2.96 13.00
CA TRP A 21 -1.30 3.49 11.73
C TRP A 21 -1.84 4.92 11.90
N THR A 22 -2.35 5.26 13.09
CA THR A 22 -2.84 6.60 13.42
C THR A 22 -1.71 7.63 13.34
N ARG A 23 -0.56 7.29 13.90
CA ARG A 23 0.65 8.13 13.83
C ARG A 23 1.17 8.24 12.40
N THR A 24 1.20 7.14 11.66
CA THR A 24 1.63 7.16 10.25
C THR A 24 0.72 8.04 9.40
N VAL A 25 -0.60 7.87 9.49
CA VAL A 25 -1.59 8.66 8.74
C VAL A 25 -1.53 10.14 9.12
N SER A 26 -1.37 10.44 10.40
CA SER A 26 -1.23 11.82 10.88
C SER A 26 0.01 12.49 10.31
N SER A 27 1.14 11.77 10.26
CA SER A 27 2.38 12.26 9.64
C SER A 27 2.25 12.47 8.13
N ILE A 28 1.52 11.59 7.44
CA ILE A 28 1.26 11.74 5.99
C ILE A 28 0.39 12.98 5.73
N ARG A 29 -0.59 13.24 6.60
CA ARG A 29 -1.51 14.37 6.48
C ARG A 29 -0.88 15.70 6.87
N SER A 30 0.04 15.71 7.84
CA SER A 30 0.68 16.92 8.34
C SER A 30 1.86 17.39 7.48
N ASN A 31 2.35 16.55 6.57
CA ASN A 31 3.54 16.86 5.78
C ASN A 31 3.19 17.80 4.62
N ARG A 32 3.96 18.89 4.44
CA ARG A 32 3.85 19.80 3.28
C ARG A 32 4.57 19.21 2.07
N LEU A 33 4.11 18.04 1.64
CA LEU A 33 4.64 17.36 0.47
C LEU A 33 4.13 18.01 -0.81
N SER A 34 4.94 17.94 -1.89
CA SER A 34 4.45 18.29 -3.22
C SER A 34 3.29 17.36 -3.62
N LYS A 35 2.51 17.73 -4.65
CA LYS A 35 1.40 16.90 -5.14
C LYS A 35 1.88 15.50 -5.56
N LEU A 36 3.06 15.40 -6.16
CA LEU A 36 3.67 14.14 -6.57
C LEU A 36 4.13 13.32 -5.37
N ASP A 37 4.81 13.93 -4.41
CA ASP A 37 5.27 13.22 -3.21
C ASP A 37 4.10 12.74 -2.35
N THR A 38 3.03 13.54 -2.26
CA THR A 38 1.79 13.14 -1.58
C THR A 38 1.16 11.91 -2.24
N GLN A 39 1.16 11.86 -3.57
CA GLN A 39 0.61 10.74 -4.34
C GLN A 39 1.47 9.47 -4.15
N LEU A 40 2.79 9.62 -4.20
CA LEU A 40 3.74 8.54 -3.92
C LEU A 40 3.52 7.94 -2.53
N VAL A 41 3.40 8.78 -1.51
CA VAL A 41 3.20 8.36 -0.12
C VAL A 41 1.85 7.64 0.05
N LYS A 42 0.78 8.12 -0.59
CA LYS A 42 -0.53 7.44 -0.57
C LYS A 42 -0.46 6.05 -1.23
N MET A 43 0.20 5.96 -2.39
CA MET A 43 0.37 4.68 -3.09
C MET A 43 1.21 3.71 -2.29
N ALA A 44 2.30 4.18 -1.67
CA ALA A 44 3.13 3.38 -0.77
C ALA A 44 2.34 2.85 0.41
N PHE A 45 1.57 3.71 1.06
CA PHE A 45 0.72 3.34 2.19
C PHE A 45 -0.32 2.27 1.82
N GLN A 46 -1.04 2.47 0.72
CA GLN A 46 -2.02 1.49 0.21
C GLN A 46 -1.37 0.15 -0.12
N ALA A 47 -0.22 0.17 -0.81
CA ALA A 47 0.48 -1.04 -1.18
C ALA A 47 1.02 -1.79 0.05
N SER A 48 1.58 -1.09 1.03
CA SER A 48 2.05 -1.68 2.29
C SER A 48 0.91 -2.39 3.05
N ILE A 49 -0.26 -1.78 3.14
CA ILE A 49 -1.44 -2.39 3.79
C ILE A 49 -1.88 -3.63 3.01
N TYR A 50 -2.09 -3.50 1.70
CA TYR A 50 -2.59 -4.59 0.85
C TYR A 50 -1.66 -5.81 0.91
N TRP A 51 -0.36 -5.60 0.74
CA TRP A 51 0.59 -6.71 0.73
C TRP A 51 0.78 -7.35 2.09
N SER A 52 0.72 -6.57 3.17
CA SER A 52 0.73 -7.13 4.53
C SER A 52 -0.50 -7.99 4.79
N TRP A 53 -1.68 -7.51 4.37
CA TRP A 53 -2.91 -8.30 4.44
C TRP A 53 -2.82 -9.56 3.58
N ARG A 54 -2.37 -9.45 2.32
CA ARG A 54 -2.25 -10.57 1.37
C ARG A 54 -1.33 -11.66 1.87
N GLU A 55 -0.17 -11.30 2.42
CA GLU A 55 0.79 -12.26 2.99
C GLU A 55 0.19 -12.99 4.21
N ARG A 56 -0.48 -12.25 5.10
CA ARG A 56 -1.18 -12.85 6.26
C ARG A 56 -2.30 -13.79 5.81
N ASN A 57 -3.06 -13.39 4.80
CA ASN A 57 -4.15 -14.18 4.26
C ASN A 57 -3.63 -15.45 3.54
N GLY A 58 -2.54 -15.32 2.78
CA GLY A 58 -1.86 -16.45 2.14
C GLY A 58 -1.36 -17.48 3.15
N ARG A 59 -0.77 -17.04 4.27
CA ARG A 59 -0.34 -17.94 5.35
C ARG A 59 -1.51 -18.70 5.97
N ARG A 60 -2.66 -18.05 6.17
CA ARG A 60 -3.89 -18.71 6.66
C ARG A 60 -4.42 -19.77 5.69
N HIS A 61 -4.20 -19.58 4.40
CA HIS A 61 -4.59 -20.53 3.35
C HIS A 61 -3.46 -21.48 2.92
N LEU A 62 -2.38 -21.61 3.70
CA LEU A 62 -1.24 -22.51 3.44
C LEU A 62 -0.52 -22.24 2.09
N HIS A 63 -0.60 -21.01 1.59
CA HIS A 63 0.22 -20.59 0.44
C HIS A 63 1.69 -20.48 0.87
N PRO A 64 2.64 -20.75 -0.06
CA PRO A 64 4.05 -20.51 0.19
C PRO A 64 4.30 -19.05 0.59
N PRO A 65 5.04 -18.78 1.69
CA PRO A 65 5.28 -17.42 2.13
C PRO A 65 6.18 -16.68 1.14
N HIS A 66 5.86 -15.41 0.88
CA HIS A 66 6.73 -14.56 0.08
C HIS A 66 7.76 -13.90 0.99
N THR A 67 8.99 -13.73 0.50
CA THR A 67 10.01 -12.97 1.25
C THR A 67 9.63 -11.50 1.32
N ALA A 68 9.93 -10.83 2.43
CA ALA A 68 9.68 -9.39 2.58
C ALA A 68 10.31 -8.56 1.45
N MET A 69 11.50 -8.97 0.99
CA MET A 69 12.19 -8.37 -0.15
C MET A 69 11.41 -8.53 -1.46
N TYR A 70 10.81 -9.71 -1.70
CA TYR A 70 9.96 -9.93 -2.86
C TYR A 70 8.74 -9.01 -2.83
N ILE A 71 8.07 -8.93 -1.68
CA ILE A 71 6.91 -8.05 -1.49
C ILE A 71 7.29 -6.59 -1.73
N ALA A 72 8.39 -6.11 -1.14
CA ALA A 72 8.86 -4.75 -1.30
C ALA A 72 9.20 -4.40 -2.76
N ARG A 73 9.81 -5.33 -3.50
CA ARG A 73 10.09 -5.15 -4.94
C ARG A 73 8.83 -5.08 -5.77
N THR A 74 7.84 -5.92 -5.49
CA THR A 74 6.56 -5.87 -6.20
C THR A 74 5.83 -4.56 -5.92
N VAL A 75 5.80 -4.13 -4.65
CA VAL A 75 5.25 -2.84 -4.24
C VAL A 75 5.93 -1.68 -4.99
N HIS A 76 7.27 -1.67 -5.04
CA HIS A 76 8.03 -0.64 -5.75
C HIS A 76 7.72 -0.62 -7.26
N ARG A 77 7.67 -1.79 -7.90
CA ARG A 77 7.36 -1.92 -9.33
C ARG A 77 5.96 -1.42 -9.67
N GLU A 78 4.96 -1.77 -8.87
CA GLU A 78 3.59 -1.29 -9.04
C GLU A 78 3.50 0.24 -8.91
N MET A 79 4.28 0.83 -8.00
CA MET A 79 4.35 2.28 -7.89
C MET A 79 4.98 2.93 -9.12
N GLN A 80 6.11 2.41 -9.61
CA GLN A 80 6.75 2.92 -10.82
C GLN A 80 5.82 2.83 -12.04
N ASN A 81 5.13 1.70 -12.21
CA ASN A 81 4.18 1.52 -13.31
C ASN A 81 3.06 2.57 -13.27
N ARG A 82 2.50 2.84 -12.09
CA ARG A 82 1.47 3.87 -11.91
C ARG A 82 2.00 5.28 -12.17
N LEU A 83 3.22 5.60 -11.73
CA LEU A 83 3.87 6.89 -12.01
C LEU A 83 4.04 7.12 -13.51
N ILE A 84 4.55 6.11 -14.22
CA ILE A 84 4.73 6.15 -15.67
C ILE A 84 3.38 6.35 -16.36
N ALA A 85 2.35 5.60 -15.96
CA ALA A 85 1.00 5.76 -16.51
C ALA A 85 0.41 7.16 -16.30
N MET A 86 0.64 7.77 -15.13
CA MET A 86 0.21 9.15 -14.87
C MET A 86 0.99 10.18 -15.70
N GLN A 87 2.30 9.98 -15.88
CA GLN A 87 3.13 10.89 -16.67
C GLN A 87 2.78 10.84 -18.15
N VAL A 88 2.55 9.64 -18.70
CA VAL A 88 2.11 9.43 -20.08
C VAL A 88 0.74 10.09 -20.32
N GLY A 89 -0.24 9.85 -19.43
CA GLY A 89 -1.56 10.46 -19.56
C GLY A 89 -1.60 11.99 -19.40
N ASN A 90 -0.57 12.60 -18.82
CA ASN A 90 -0.46 14.07 -18.69
C ASN A 90 0.21 14.73 -19.91
N GLY A 91 0.91 13.95 -20.76
CA GLY A 91 1.58 14.44 -21.97
C GLY A 91 0.67 14.55 -23.20
N ASP A 92 -0.36 13.70 -23.28
CA ASP A 92 -1.27 13.64 -24.44
C ASP A 92 -2.31 14.77 -24.50
N GLY A 93 -2.34 15.66 -23.51
CA GLY A 93 -3.24 16.82 -23.46
C GLY A 93 -2.64 18.15 -23.94
N ALA A 94 -1.37 18.18 -24.35
CA ALA A 94 -0.61 19.42 -24.56
C ALA A 94 -0.20 19.71 -26.03
N THR A 95 -0.68 18.95 -27.01
CA THR A 95 -0.27 19.10 -28.42
C THR A 95 -1.43 19.41 -29.38
N ASN A 96 -2.52 19.98 -28.87
CA ASN A 96 -3.69 20.32 -29.68
C ASN A 96 -3.93 21.84 -29.65
N GLU A 97 -2.99 22.64 -30.14
CA GLU A 97 -3.20 24.04 -30.52
C GLU A 97 -2.08 24.52 -31.47
#